data_AF-A0A0D3DGS2-F1
#
_entry.id   AF-A0A0D3DGS2-F1
#
_cell.length_a   1.000
_cell.length_b   1.000
_cell.length_c   1.000
_cell.angle_alpha   90.00
_cell.angle_beta   90.00
_cell.angle_gamma   90.00
#
_symmetry.space_group_name_H-M   'P 1'
#
loop_
_entity.id
_entity.type
_entity.pdbx_description
1 polymer ?
#
loop_
_entity_poly.entity_id
_entity_poly.type
_entity_poly.pdbx_seq_one_letter_code
_entity_poly.pdbx_strand_id
1 'polypeptide(L)' 'MAKLVCSCLFISMLVLSAFLALPSADGAEIRRCSVVLNLSKPCTFQECQPLCIQKYKGTGVCLGDNIKNSKCNCEYNC' A
#
# COMPACT_ATOMS: atom_id res chain seq x y z
N MET A 1 48.90 11.14 14.72
CA MET A 1 47.53 11.61 14.44
C MET A 1 46.79 10.81 13.36
N ALA A 2 47.48 10.09 12.46
CA ALA A 2 46.84 9.26 11.41
C ALA A 2 45.97 8.09 11.92
N LYS A 3 46.29 7.50 13.09
CA LYS A 3 45.55 6.35 13.66
C LYS A 3 44.09 6.68 13.99
N LEU A 4 43.81 7.87 14.50
CA LEU A 4 42.45 8.33 14.81
C LEU A 4 41.65 8.59 13.54
N VAL A 5 42.27 9.22 12.53
CA VAL A 5 41.64 9.51 11.24
C VAL A 5 41.26 8.23 10.51
N CYS A 6 42.15 7.23 10.46
CA CYS A 6 41.85 5.92 9.90
C CYS A 6 40.67 5.26 10.62
N SER A 7 40.67 5.24 11.95
CA SER A 7 39.58 4.64 12.73
C SER A 7 38.24 5.30 12.45
N CYS A 8 38.20 6.63 12.33
CA CYS A 8 36.96 7.35 11.99
C CYS A 8 36.46 7.02 10.58
N LEU A 9 37.36 6.87 9.60
CA LEU A 9 36.99 6.49 8.23
C LEU A 9 36.42 5.07 8.18
N PHE A 10 37.00 4.12 8.92
CA PHE A 10 36.46 2.75 9.00
C PHE A 10 35.07 2.70 9.63
N ILE A 11 34.85 3.47 10.71
CA ILE A 11 33.52 3.55 11.36
C ILE A 11 32.50 4.16 10.39
N SER A 12 32.86 5.22 9.66
CA SER A 12 31.98 5.86 8.68
C SER A 12 31.59 4.91 7.54
N MET A 13 32.55 4.14 7.00
CA MET A 13 32.29 3.16 5.94
C MET A 13 31.36 2.02 6.39
N LEU A 14 31.51 1.54 7.62
CA LEU A 14 30.64 0.51 8.20
C LEU A 14 29.19 1.02 8.37
N VAL A 15 29.04 2.24 8.85
CA VAL A 15 27.74 2.90 9.01
C VAL A 15 27.05 3.09 7.66
N LEU A 16 27.78 3.59 6.65
CA LEU A 16 27.27 3.73 5.27
C LEU A 16 26.86 2.40 4.65
N SER A 17 27.62 1.32 4.90
CA SER A 17 27.31 -0.01 4.39
C SER A 17 26.04 -0.59 5.01
N ALA A 18 25.80 -0.33 6.30
CA ALA A 18 24.57 -0.72 6.97
C ALA A 18 23.35 0.00 6.37
N PHE A 19 23.47 1.30 6.05
CA PHE A 19 22.38 2.05 5.39
C PHE A 19 22.07 1.57 3.97
N LEU A 20 23.07 1.11 3.22
CA LEU A 20 22.87 0.55 1.87
C LEU A 20 22.33 -0.89 1.88
N ALA A 21 22.54 -1.64 2.98
CA ALA A 21 22.00 -2.98 3.17
C ALA A 21 20.56 -2.98 3.72
N LEU A 22 20.03 -1.82 4.15
CA LEU A 22 18.59 -1.71 4.34
C LEU A 22 17.94 -1.86 2.96
N PRO A 23 17.00 -2.82 2.79
CA PRO A 23 16.21 -2.87 1.58
C PRO A 23 15.58 -1.50 1.40
N SER A 24 15.91 -0.84 0.30
CA SER A 24 15.29 0.42 -0.09
C SER A 24 13.79 0.18 -0.03
N ALA A 25 13.09 0.90 0.85
CA ALA A 25 11.63 0.83 0.95
C ALA A 25 10.95 1.29 -0.35
N ASP A 26 11.73 1.75 -1.34
CA ASP A 26 11.36 1.99 -2.73
C ASP A 26 11.04 0.72 -3.55
N GLY A 27 11.13 -0.49 -2.97
CA GLY A 27 10.92 -1.75 -3.70
C GLY A 27 9.62 -2.50 -3.38
N ALA A 28 8.91 -2.14 -2.31
CA ALA A 28 7.58 -2.71 -2.06
C ALA A 28 6.54 -1.82 -2.74
N GLU A 29 6.55 -1.77 -4.07
CA GLU A 29 5.36 -1.34 -4.80
C GLU A 29 4.25 -2.33 -4.46
N ILE A 30 3.53 -2.05 -3.37
CA ILE A 30 2.28 -2.72 -3.05
C ILE A 30 1.37 -2.40 -4.24
N ARG A 31 1.23 -3.35 -5.17
CA ARG A 31 0.41 -3.11 -6.36
C ARG A 31 -1.00 -2.97 -5.87
N ARG A 32 -1.61 -1.83 -6.16
CA ARG A 32 -3.03 -1.62 -5.88
C ARG A 32 -3.82 -2.08 -7.09
N CYS A 33 -4.61 -3.12 -6.88
CA CYS A 33 -5.64 -3.55 -7.81
C CYS A 33 -6.97 -2.88 -7.47
N SER A 34 -7.77 -2.62 -8.50
CA SER A 34 -9.14 -2.13 -8.38
C SER A 34 -10.06 -3.05 -9.16
N VAL A 35 -11.22 -3.36 -8.58
CA VAL A 35 -12.28 -4.12 -9.25
C VAL A 35 -13.64 -3.47 -8.98
N VAL A 36 -14.40 -3.26 -10.05
CA VAL A 36 -15.75 -2.69 -9.95
C VAL A 36 -16.77 -3.81 -9.95
N LEU A 37 -17.54 -3.88 -8.87
CA LEU A 37 -18.66 -4.79 -8.67
C LEU A 37 -19.97 -4.05 -8.96
N ASN A 38 -20.85 -4.68 -9.74
CA ASN A 38 -22.22 -4.22 -9.90
C ASN A 38 -23.11 -4.94 -8.88
N LEU A 39 -23.72 -4.18 -7.99
CA LEU A 39 -24.74 -4.64 -7.06
C LEU A 39 -26.12 -4.61 -7.73
N SER A 40 -27.04 -5.44 -7.23
CA SER A 40 -28.46 -5.38 -7.62
C SER A 40 -29.24 -4.32 -6.85
N LYS A 41 -28.63 -3.70 -5.84
CA LYS A 41 -29.19 -2.70 -4.95
C LYS A 41 -28.38 -1.39 -5.03
N PRO A 42 -28.94 -0.26 -4.58
CA PRO A 42 -28.18 0.97 -4.30
C PRO A 42 -26.86 0.66 -3.60
N CYS A 43 -25.76 1.22 -4.08
CA CYS A 43 -24.49 1.04 -3.39
C CYS A 43 -24.53 1.81 -2.07
N THR A 44 -24.44 1.07 -0.96
CA THR A 44 -24.23 1.63 0.37
C THR A 44 -22.90 1.12 0.89
N PHE A 45 -22.22 1.94 1.71
CA PHE A 45 -20.97 1.53 2.35
C PHE A 45 -21.14 0.24 3.16
N GLN A 46 -22.30 0.07 3.80
CA GLN A 46 -22.64 -1.10 4.60
C GLN A 46 -22.71 -2.40 3.80
N GLU A 47 -22.99 -2.35 2.50
CA GLU A 47 -22.97 -3.53 1.61
C GLU A 47 -21.64 -3.67 0.87
N CYS A 48 -21.09 -2.56 0.36
CA CYS A 48 -19.88 -2.54 -0.47
C CYS A 48 -18.61 -2.91 0.32
N GLN A 49 -18.40 -2.30 1.49
CA GLN A 49 -17.21 -2.52 2.30
C GLN A 49 -17.03 -3.98 2.73
N PRO A 50 -18.02 -4.67 3.35
CA PRO A 50 -17.83 -6.05 3.77
C PRO A 50 -17.60 -7.00 2.59
N LEU A 51 -18.19 -6.73 1.41
CA LEU A 51 -17.92 -7.48 0.18
C LEU A 51 -16.45 -7.38 -0.23
N CYS A 52 -15.91 -6.16 -0.24
CA CYS A 52 -14.50 -5.93 -0.60
C CYS A 52 -13.53 -6.52 0.43
N ILE A 53 -13.85 -6.44 1.74
CA ILE A 53 -13.05 -7.07 2.79
C ILE A 53 -13.07 -8.59 2.64
N GLN A 54 -14.24 -9.19 2.46
CA GLN A 54 -14.40 -10.64 2.43
C GLN A 54 -13.74 -11.27 1.20
N LYS A 55 -13.89 -10.68 0.02
CA LYS A 55 -13.33 -11.23 -1.22
C LYS A 55 -11.87 -10.84 -1.47
N TYR A 56 -11.52 -9.59 -1.20
CA TYR A 56 -10.25 -9.01 -1.66
C TYR A 56 -9.35 -8.55 -0.51
N LYS A 57 -9.80 -8.63 0.75
CA LYS A 57 -9.15 -8.00 1.91
C LYS A 57 -8.85 -6.51 1.64
N GLY A 58 -9.74 -5.88 0.89
CA GLY A 58 -9.62 -4.52 0.39
C GLY A 58 -10.63 -3.55 1.00
N THR A 59 -10.57 -2.32 0.51
CA THR A 59 -11.50 -1.25 0.86
C THR A 59 -12.51 -1.04 -0.28
N GLY A 60 -13.78 -0.86 0.06
CA GLY A 60 -14.87 -0.63 -0.88
C GLY A 60 -15.35 0.82 -0.87
N VAL A 61 -15.51 1.41 -2.05
CA VAL A 61 -16.09 2.74 -2.23
C VAL A 61 -17.19 2.71 -3.28
N CYS A 62 -18.31 3.37 -3.02
CA CYS A 62 -19.40 3.47 -3.98
C CYS A 62 -19.06 4.51 -5.06
N LEU A 63 -19.14 4.12 -6.33
CA LEU A 63 -18.81 5.02 -7.45
C LEU A 63 -20.05 5.80 -7.91
N GLY A 64 -19.96 7.12 -7.81
CA GLY A 64 -20.85 8.11 -8.40
C GLY A 64 -21.82 8.78 -7.41
N ASP A 65 -22.16 10.04 -7.69
CA ASP A 65 -22.89 10.98 -6.81
C ASP A 65 -24.33 10.58 -6.44
N ASN A 66 -24.93 9.61 -7.13
CA ASN A 66 -26.33 9.27 -6.94
C ASN A 66 -26.46 7.96 -6.18
N ILE A 67 -27.30 7.95 -5.14
CA ILE A 67 -27.72 6.77 -4.37
C ILE A 67 -28.26 5.64 -5.28
N LYS A 68 -28.67 5.96 -6.52
CA LYS A 68 -29.09 4.98 -7.54
C LYS A 68 -27.95 4.19 -8.18
N ASN A 69 -26.69 4.61 -8.00
CA ASN A 69 -25.55 3.89 -8.54
C ASN A 69 -25.35 2.61 -7.73
N SER A 70 -25.44 1.48 -8.43
CA SER A 70 -25.20 0.17 -7.84
C SER A 70 -23.76 -0.30 -8.06
N LYS A 71 -22.81 0.63 -8.25
CA LYS A 71 -21.40 0.30 -8.50
C LYS A 71 -20.56 0.47 -7.25
N CYS A 72 -19.88 -0.59 -6.85
CA CYS A 72 -18.93 -0.63 -5.75
C CYS A 72 -17.54 -0.91 -6.30
N ASN A 73 -16.59 -0.04 -6.03
CA ASN A 73 -15.18 -0.22 -6.37
C ASN A 73 -14.43 -0.77 -5.16
N CYS A 74 -13.82 -1.94 -5.30
CA CYS A 74 -12.92 -2.51 -4.31
C CYS A 74 -11.47 -2.23 -4.70
N GLU A 75 -10.73 -1.59 -3.80
CA GLU A 75 -9.28 -1.40 -3.91
C GLU A 75 -8.57 -2.33 -2.93
N TYR A 76 -7.58 -3.06 -3.40
CA TYR A 76 -6.87 -4.05 -2.60
C TYR A 76 -5.43 -4.21 -3.05
N ASN A 77 -4.63 -4.78 -2.15
CA ASN A 77 -3.24 -5.12 -2.44
C ASN A 77 -3.21 -6.43 -3.23
N CYS A 78 -2.63 -6.35 -4.43
CA CYS A 78 -2.21 -7.44 -5.29
C CYS A 78 -0.70 -7.22 -5.60
#